data_AF-A0A2L0H9P1-F1
#
_entry.id   AF-A0A2L0H9P1-F1
#
_cell.length_a   1.000
_cell.length_b   1.000
_cell.length_c   1.000
_cell.angle_alpha   90.00
_cell.angle_beta   90.00
_cell.angle_gamma   90.00
#
_symmetry.space_group_name_H-M   'P 1'
#
loop_
_entity.id
_entity.type
_entity.pdbx_description
1 polymer ?
#
loop_
_entity_poly.entity_id
_entity_poly.type
_entity_poly.pdbx_seq_one_letter_code
_entity_poly.pdbx_strand_id
1 'polypeptide(L)' 'MSHAAYVFASYAAAFAVVAGLVVWVVGDGRARQRELRALEAAGIRRRSAEAPAGEAR' A
#
# COMPACT_ATOMS: atom_id res chain seq x y z
N MET A 1 -18.61 3.98 35.84
CA MET A 1 -18.33 3.57 34.45
C MET A 1 -16.86 3.19 34.37
N SER A 2 -16.53 1.94 34.03
CA SER A 2 -15.14 1.45 34.12
C SER A 2 -14.27 1.99 32.98
N HIS A 3 -13.03 2.34 33.26
CA HIS A 3 -12.05 2.81 32.26
C HIS A 3 -11.78 1.77 31.16
N ALA A 4 -12.08 0.49 31.41
CA ALA A 4 -11.92 -0.59 30.45
C ALA A 4 -12.68 -0.34 29.14
N ALA A 5 -13.94 0.14 29.23
CA ALA A 5 -14.74 0.44 28.04
C ALA A 5 -14.09 1.53 27.18
N TYR A 6 -13.53 2.56 27.83
CA TYR A 6 -12.80 3.63 27.16
C TYR A 6 -11.51 3.11 26.49
N VAL A 7 -10.74 2.27 27.19
CA VAL A 7 -9.52 1.65 26.67
C VAL A 7 -9.83 0.82 25.42
N PHE A 8 -10.81 -0.08 25.49
CA PHE A 8 -11.21 -0.91 24.36
C PHE A 8 -11.70 -0.07 23.17
N ALA A 9 -12.54 0.94 23.41
CA ALA A 9 -13.01 1.84 22.35
C ALA A 9 -11.86 2.59 21.68
N SER A 10 -10.89 3.06 22.47
CA SER A 10 -9.73 3.81 21.95
C SER A 10 -8.83 2.93 21.07
N TYR A 11 -8.55 1.71 21.52
CA TYR A 11 -7.76 0.76 20.71
C TYR A 11 -8.52 0.27 19.48
N ALA A 12 -9.84 0.06 19.58
CA ALA A 12 -10.67 -0.30 18.43
C ALA A 12 -10.67 0.81 17.37
N ALA A 13 -10.78 2.08 17.80
CA ALA A 13 -10.69 3.23 16.91
C ALA A 13 -9.31 3.32 16.24
N ALA A 14 -8.23 3.19 17.01
CA ALA A 14 -6.87 3.18 16.48
C ALA A 14 -6.67 2.04 15.46
N PHE A 15 -7.11 0.83 15.79
CA PHE A 15 -7.06 -0.32 14.89
C PHE A 15 -7.85 -0.07 13.61
N ALA A 16 -9.06 0.49 13.69
CA ALA A 16 -9.88 0.80 12.53
C ALA A 16 -9.20 1.80 11.59
N VAL A 17 -8.56 2.85 12.15
CA VAL A 17 -7.80 3.83 11.35
C VAL A 17 -6.63 3.14 10.64
N VAL A 18 -5.82 2.35 11.37
CA VAL A 18 -4.68 1.64 10.78
C VAL A 18 -5.13 0.66 9.70
N ALA A 19 -6.16 -0.15 9.97
CA ALA A 19 -6.73 -1.09 9.01
C ALA A 19 -7.25 -0.36 7.75
N GLY A 20 -7.92 0.78 7.93
CA GLY A 20 -8.38 1.63 6.82
C GLY A 20 -7.22 2.12 5.95
N LEU A 21 -6.13 2.61 6.57
CA LEU A 21 -4.93 3.02 5.85
C LEU A 21 -4.27 1.86 5.08
N VAL A 22 -4.16 0.68 5.71
CA VAL A 22 -3.61 -0.52 5.05
C VAL A 22 -4.44 -0.89 3.83
N VAL A 23 -5.76 -0.97 3.98
CA VAL A 23 -6.68 -1.29 2.87
C VAL A 23 -6.57 -0.25 1.77
N TRP A 24 -6.50 1.04 2.12
CA TRP A 24 -6.37 2.12 1.14
C TRP A 24 -5.05 2.04 0.36
N VAL A 25 -3.92 1.88 1.05
CA VAL A 25 -2.58 1.80 0.43
C VAL A 25 -2.48 0.56 -0.47
N VAL A 26 -2.98 -0.59 -0.02
CA VAL A 26 -3.01 -1.81 -0.83
C VAL A 26 -3.91 -1.63 -2.05
N GLY A 27 -5.06 -0.98 -1.88
CA GLY A 27 -5.96 -0.64 -2.99
C GLY A 27 -5.31 0.26 -4.03
N ASP A 28 -4.68 1.36 -3.59
CA ASP A 28 -3.93 2.30 -4.44
C ASP A 28 -2.80 1.60 -5.18
N GLY A 29 -1.99 0.81 -4.48
CA GLY A 29 -0.92 0.02 -5.08
C GLY A 29 -1.43 -0.96 -6.14
N ARG A 30 -2.54 -1.65 -5.87
CA ARG A 30 -3.15 -2.57 -6.85
C ARG A 30 -3.69 -1.84 -8.07
N ALA A 31 -4.27 -0.65 -7.92
CA ALA A 31 -4.76 0.16 -9.04
C ALA A 31 -3.59 0.56 -9.96
N ARG A 32 -2.50 1.09 -9.39
CA ARG A 32 -1.28 1.44 -10.15
C ARG A 32 -0.66 0.24 -10.86
N GLN A 33 -0.60 -0.91 -10.18
CA GLN A 33 -0.05 -2.14 -10.77
C GLN A 33 -0.89 -2.70 -11.91
N ARG A 34 -2.20 -2.44 -11.94
CA ARG A 34 -3.06 -2.83 -13.08
C ARG A 34 -2.76 -1.96 -14.30
N GLU A 35 -2.60 -0.66 -14.08
CA GLU A 35 -2.24 0.28 -15.14
C GLU A 35 -0.86 -0.02 -15.73
N LEU A 36 0.15 -0.26 -14.89
CA LEU A 36 1.48 -0.66 -15.35
C LEU A 36 1.44 -1.95 -16.17
N ARG A 37 0.70 -2.98 -15.73
CA ARG A 37 0.54 -4.23 -16.51
C ARG A 37 -0.13 -3.99 -17.86
N ALA A 38 -1.10 -3.09 -17.94
CA ALA A 38 -1.75 -2.74 -19.21
C ALA A 38 -0.77 -2.07 -20.17
N LEU A 39 0.10 -1.18 -19.67
CA LEU A 39 1.15 -0.54 -20.45
C LEU A 39 2.24 -1.54 -20.90
N GLU A 40 2.63 -2.46 -20.02
CA GLU A 40 3.57 -3.54 -20.34
C GLU A 40 3.02 -4.47 -21.42
N ALA A 41 1.73 -4.83 -21.34
CA ALA A 41 1.05 -5.64 -22.37
C ALA A 41 0.95 -4.91 -23.72
N ALA A 42 0.84 -3.58 -23.70
CA ALA A 42 0.93 -2.74 -24.89
C ALA A 42 2.37 -2.60 -25.45
N GLY A 43 3.36 -3.24 -24.83
CA GLY A 43 4.77 -3.20 -25.24
C GLY A 43 5.53 -1.96 -24.77
N ILE A 44 4.90 -1.09 -23.97
CA ILE A 44 5.52 0.12 -23.42
C ILE A 44 6.33 -0.29 -22.19
N ARG A 45 7.64 -0.50 -22.37
CA ARG A 45 8.56 -0.80 -21.26
C ARG A 45 9.08 0.50 -20.64
N ARG A 46 8.96 0.64 -19.31
CA ARG A 46 9.44 1.83 -18.59
C ARG A 46 10.97 1.83 -18.56
N ARG A 47 11.61 2.91 -19.04
CA ARG A 47 13.08 3.11 -19.02
C ARG A 47 13.71 2.96 -17.63
N SER A 48 12.96 3.16 -16.55
CA SER A 48 13.45 2.98 -15.17
C SER A 48 13.63 1.51 -14.74
N ALA A 49 13.05 0.55 -15.46
CA ALA A 49 13.38 -0.87 -15.26
C ALA A 49 14.79 -1.19 -15.76
N GLU A 50 15.39 -0.27 -16.50
CA GLU A 50 16.75 -0.31 -17.04
C GLU A 50 17.75 0.39 -16.11
N ALA A 51 17.41 0.62 -14.83
CA ALA A 51 18.44 0.84 -13.84
C ALA A 51 19.22 -0.49 -13.72
N PRO A 52 20.49 -0.56 -14.18
CA PRO A 52 21.29 -1.73 -13.93
C PRO A 52 21.34 -1.90 -12.42
N ALA A 53 21.41 -3.15 -11.96
CA ALA A 53 21.86 -3.47 -10.63
C ALA A 53 23.25 -2.84 -10.43
N GLY A 54 23.29 -1.56 -10.06
CA GLY A 54 24.48 -0.85 -9.68
C GLY A 54 24.90 -1.43 -8.34
N GLU A 55 25.83 -2.38 -8.42
CA GLU A 55 26.99 -2.48 -7.54
C GLU A 55 26.82 -1.80 -6.18
N ALA A 56 26.11 -2.47 -5.27
CA ALA A 56 26.44 -2.35 -3.86
C ALA A 56 27.64 -3.25 -3.60
N ARG A 57 28.84 -2.70 -3.82
CA ARG A 57 30.06 -3.13 -3.12
C ARG A 57 29.96 -2.74 -1.65
#